data_AF-A0A5S3XXT1-F1
#
_entry.id   AF-A0A5S3XXT1-F1
#
_cell.length_a   1.000
_cell.length_b   1.000
_cell.length_c   1.000
_cell.angle_alpha   90.00
_cell.angle_beta   90.00
_cell.angle_gamma   90.00
#
_symmetry.space_group_name_H-M   'P 1'
#
loop_
_entity.id
_entity.type
_entity.pdbx_description
1 polymer ?
#
loop_
_entity_poly.entity_id
_entity_poly.type
_entity_poly.pdbx_seq_one_letter_code
_entity_poly.pdbx_strand_id
1 'polypeptide(L)'
;MVLDIGQALAQSIKPLSTIEEAKAEAESVYETVEFTLPEVPLLPPVRVEERVVEESPETRIDSWCRKLLDLTKRNKLLNFNNKSVCIQLYCPDIANMKGMLADGTKFKFLSTQESPYFDSERDSELFRFQTGSEIHKEYALNQLNNKILLANQPPKKVEKNAIELFRKAKNDLEESGSNTLFLALGFLKWKENPEDTRSFKAPLILIPVNLTRKSARAPIYVEQLQSEEAIFK
;
A
#
# COMPACT_ATOMS: atom_id res chain seq x y z
N MET A 1 -4.34 -51.84 -1.83
CA MET A 1 -4.77 -52.06 -0.43
C MET A 1 -4.17 -50.91 0.37
N VAL A 2 -4.98 -49.92 0.74
CA VAL A 2 -4.54 -48.71 1.44
C VAL A 2 -4.87 -48.89 2.91
N LEU A 3 -3.86 -48.82 3.78
CA LEU A 3 -4.00 -48.96 5.22
C LEU A 3 -4.28 -47.58 5.82
N ASP A 4 -5.43 -47.43 6.47
CA ASP A 4 -5.80 -46.20 7.19
C ASP A 4 -5.19 -46.21 8.59
N ILE A 5 -4.14 -45.40 8.76
CA ILE A 5 -3.35 -45.28 9.99
C ILE A 5 -4.19 -44.69 11.14
N GLY A 6 -5.18 -43.86 10.83
CA GLY A 6 -6.03 -43.20 11.83
C GLY A 6 -6.94 -44.17 12.57
N GLN A 7 -7.57 -45.11 11.84
CA GLN A 7 -8.41 -46.14 12.45
C GLN A 7 -7.61 -47.13 13.32
N ALA A 8 -6.40 -47.49 12.90
CA ALA A 8 -5.55 -48.43 13.65
C ALA A 8 -5.15 -47.88 15.03
N LEU A 9 -4.79 -46.59 15.09
CA LEU A 9 -4.47 -45.91 16.36
C LEU A 9 -5.68 -45.78 17.27
N ALA A 10 -6.88 -45.53 16.71
CA ALA A 10 -8.13 -45.46 17.48
C ALA A 10 -8.48 -46.81 18.16
N GLN A 11 -8.06 -47.93 17.58
CA GLN A 11 -8.20 -49.27 18.15
C GLN A 11 -7.04 -49.64 19.09
N SER A 12 -6.19 -48.68 19.50
CA SER A 12 -5.01 -48.89 20.35
C SER A 12 -3.99 -49.88 19.79
N ILE A 13 -4.02 -50.13 18.47
CA ILE A 13 -3.01 -50.92 17.79
C ILE A 13 -1.78 -50.01 17.62
N LYS A 14 -0.80 -50.20 18.50
CA LYS A 14 0.48 -49.49 18.42
C LYS A 14 1.40 -50.22 17.43
N PRO A 15 2.20 -49.50 16.63
CA PRO A 15 3.22 -50.14 15.82
C PRO A 15 4.17 -50.93 16.73
N LEU A 16 4.52 -52.15 16.32
CA LEU A 16 5.50 -52.95 17.06
C LEU A 16 6.83 -52.19 17.10
N SER A 17 7.44 -52.15 18.29
CA SER A 17 8.83 -51.71 18.44
C SER A 17 9.71 -52.69 17.67
N THR A 18 10.35 -52.21 16.60
CA THR A 18 11.45 -52.94 15.97
C THR A 18 12.61 -52.96 16.97
N ILE A 19 12.74 -54.08 17.66
CA ILE A 19 13.95 -54.40 18.40
C ILE A 19 14.86 -55.06 17.36
N GLU A 20 15.71 -54.27 16.72
CA GLU A 20 16.89 -54.83 16.07
C GLU A 20 17.87 -55.21 17.18
N GLU A 21 18.14 -56.51 17.33
CA GLU A 21 19.29 -56.97 18.08
C GLU A 21 20.53 -56.36 17.42
N ALA A 22 21.33 -55.62 18.20
CA ALA A 22 22.58 -55.05 17.74
C ALA A 22 23.41 -56.17 17.10
N LYS A 23 23.57 -56.10 15.77
CA LYS A 23 24.45 -56.97 15.03
C LYS A 23 25.83 -56.83 15.67
N ALA A 24 26.38 -57.93 16.18
CA ALA A 24 27.74 -57.96 16.69
C ALA A 24 28.67 -57.48 15.56
N GLU A 25 29.20 -56.27 15.71
CA GLU A 25 30.32 -55.81 14.91
C GLU A 25 31.48 -56.75 15.19
N ALA A 26 31.94 -57.43 14.15
CA ALA A 26 33.22 -58.12 14.19
C ALA A 26 34.28 -57.11 14.66
N GLU A 27 35.12 -57.50 15.62
CA GLU A 27 36.33 -56.75 15.98
C GLU A 27 37.17 -56.54 14.73
N SER A 28 37.00 -55.39 14.09
CA SER A 28 38.04 -54.82 13.26
C SER A 28 39.14 -54.39 14.22
N VAL A 29 40.35 -54.89 14.02
CA VAL A 29 41.55 -54.38 14.69
C VAL A 29 41.65 -52.90 14.35
N TYR A 30 41.23 -52.04 15.27
CA TYR A 30 41.43 -50.61 15.17
C TYR A 30 42.90 -50.38 15.49
N GLU A 31 43.75 -50.23 14.47
CA GLU A 31 44.99 -49.48 14.65
C GLU A 31 44.58 -48.09 15.16
N THR A 32 44.91 -47.79 16.42
CA THR A 32 44.74 -46.46 17.00
C THR A 32 45.71 -45.51 16.29
N VAL A 33 45.33 -45.05 15.10
CA VAL A 33 46.01 -43.93 14.46
C VAL A 33 45.55 -42.69 15.22
N GLU A 34 46.40 -42.18 16.12
CA GLU A 34 46.22 -40.85 16.71
C GLU A 34 46.16 -39.83 15.56
N PHE A 35 44.95 -39.41 15.20
CA PHE A 35 44.75 -38.32 14.27
C PHE A 35 45.11 -37.02 15.01
N THR A 36 46.37 -36.63 14.93
CA THR A 36 46.80 -35.32 15.45
C THR A 36 46.10 -34.25 14.62
N LEU A 37 45.19 -33.50 15.25
CA LEU A 37 44.58 -32.35 14.59
C LEU A 37 45.70 -31.35 14.29
N PRO A 38 45.82 -30.85 13.04
CA PRO A 38 46.79 -29.82 12.73
C PRO A 38 46.54 -28.59 13.59
N GLU A 39 47.61 -27.97 14.07
CA GLU A 39 47.55 -26.76 14.90
C GLU A 39 46.84 -25.65 14.13
N VAL A 40 45.77 -25.10 14.71
CA VAL A 40 44.92 -24.11 14.04
C VAL A 40 45.79 -22.89 13.68
N PRO A 41 45.88 -22.49 12.40
CA PRO A 41 46.68 -21.33 12.03
C PRO A 41 46.14 -20.07 12.72
N LEU A 42 47.03 -19.18 13.14
CA LEU A 42 46.65 -17.91 13.75
C LEU A 42 45.75 -17.14 12.77
N LEU A 43 44.48 -16.99 13.14
CA LEU A 43 43.53 -16.21 12.35
C LEU A 43 44.06 -14.77 12.22
N PRO A 44 43.94 -14.15 11.04
CA PRO A 44 44.30 -12.74 10.90
C PRO A 44 43.49 -11.90 11.90
N PRO A 45 44.06 -10.80 12.43
CA PRO A 45 43.34 -9.94 13.34
C PRO A 45 42.07 -9.43 12.65
N VAL A 46 40.91 -9.65 13.28
CA VAL A 46 39.61 -9.18 12.80
C VAL A 46 39.72 -7.69 12.50
N ARG A 47 39.51 -7.33 11.23
CA ARG A 47 39.58 -5.93 10.81
C ARG A 47 38.47 -5.14 11.51
N VAL A 48 38.66 -3.84 11.71
CA VAL A 48 37.69 -3.00 12.42
C VAL A 48 36.32 -3.02 11.70
N GLU A 49 36.30 -3.25 10.39
CA GLU A 49 35.09 -3.40 9.58
C GLU A 49 34.34 -4.73 9.79
N GLU A 50 34.99 -5.76 10.34
CA GLU A 50 34.41 -7.09 10.61
C GLU A 50 34.01 -7.29 12.08
N ARG A 51 34.23 -6.28 12.94
CA ARG A 51 33.68 -6.31 14.30
C ARG A 51 32.16 -6.25 14.22
N VAL A 52 31.52 -7.34 14.62
CA VAL A 52 30.09 -7.36 14.94
C VAL A 52 29.87 -6.33 16.05
N VAL A 53 29.40 -5.14 15.68
CA VAL A 53 28.97 -4.13 16.65
C VAL A 53 27.77 -4.74 17.35
N GLU A 54 27.86 -4.99 18.65
CA GLU A 54 26.70 -5.43 19.43
C GLU A 54 25.62 -4.36 19.31
N GLU A 55 24.53 -4.68 18.60
CA GLU A 55 23.41 -3.77 18.44
C GLU A 55 22.72 -3.62 19.81
N SER A 56 23.05 -2.54 20.54
CA SER A 56 22.28 -2.11 21.71
C SER A 56 20.79 -2.04 21.33
N PRO A 57 19.85 -2.37 22.25
CA PRO A 57 18.41 -2.26 21.99
C PRO A 57 18.00 -0.90 21.40
N GLU A 58 18.66 0.18 21.83
CA GLU A 58 18.45 1.53 21.32
C GLU A 58 18.87 1.67 19.84
N THR A 59 20.03 1.10 19.47
CA THR A 59 20.52 1.09 18.08
C THR A 59 19.62 0.24 17.16
N ARG A 60 18.98 -0.81 17.70
CA ARG A 60 17.99 -1.63 16.97
C ARG A 60 16.71 -0.87 16.71
N ILE A 61 16.21 -0.14 17.71
CA ILE A 61 15.05 0.72 17.59
C ILE A 61 15.32 1.82 16.56
N ASP A 62 16.45 2.51 16.62
CA ASP A 62 16.84 3.52 15.64
C ASP A 62 16.94 2.96 14.22
N SER A 63 17.50 1.76 14.08
CA SER A 63 17.58 1.05 12.81
C SER A 63 16.19 0.67 12.27
N TRP A 64 15.26 0.27 13.14
CA TRP A 64 13.87 0.02 12.75
C TRP A 64 13.12 1.30 12.38
N CYS A 65 13.28 2.39 13.14
CA CYS A 65 12.71 3.69 12.82
C CYS A 65 13.19 4.20 11.45
N ARG A 66 14.50 4.09 11.16
CA ARG A 66 15.07 4.44 9.84
C ARG A 66 14.55 3.53 8.72
N LYS A 67 14.36 2.24 8.98
CA LYS A 67 13.75 1.31 8.01
C LYS A 67 12.27 1.59 7.76
N LEU A 68 11.57 2.15 8.75
CA LEU A 68 10.16 2.53 8.63
C LEU A 68 9.98 3.83 7.81
N LEU A 69 10.96 4.73 7.87
CA LEU A 69 11.01 5.99 7.11
C LEU A 69 11.56 5.77 5.70
N ASP A 70 10.71 5.31 4.78
CA ASP A 70 11.08 5.24 3.36
C ASP A 70 11.09 6.64 2.72
N LEU A 71 12.26 7.29 2.74
CA LEU A 71 12.53 8.56 2.05
C LEU A 71 12.94 8.37 0.58
N THR A 72 12.88 7.14 0.05
CA THR A 72 13.21 6.90 -1.34
C THR A 72 12.09 7.38 -2.27
N LYS A 73 12.44 7.56 -3.54
CA LYS A 73 11.49 7.90 -4.62
C LYS A 73 10.46 6.80 -4.92
N ARG A 74 10.53 5.65 -4.21
CA ARG A 74 9.51 4.58 -4.25
C ARG A 74 8.29 4.95 -3.42
N ASN A 75 8.46 5.80 -2.41
CA ASN A 75 7.36 6.30 -1.61
C ASN A 75 6.47 7.22 -2.45
N LYS A 76 5.19 6.83 -2.60
CA LYS A 76 4.20 7.58 -3.38
C LYS A 76 3.85 8.94 -2.75
N LEU A 77 4.12 9.13 -1.46
CA LEU A 77 3.96 10.41 -0.77
C LEU A 77 5.08 11.40 -1.12
N LEU A 78 6.24 10.92 -1.59
CA LEU A 78 7.31 11.78 -2.09
C LEU A 78 7.29 11.90 -3.61
N ASN A 79 6.87 10.83 -4.29
CA ASN A 79 6.84 10.73 -5.74
C ASN A 79 5.49 10.15 -6.23
N PHE A 80 4.49 11.01 -6.30
CA PHE A 80 3.21 10.71 -6.89
C PHE A 80 3.28 10.74 -8.43
N ASN A 81 2.80 9.67 -9.06
CA ASN A 81 2.68 9.57 -10.50
C ASN A 81 1.22 9.44 -10.94
N ASN A 82 0.87 10.08 -12.07
CA ASN A 82 -0.48 10.02 -12.65
C ASN A 82 -0.81 8.65 -13.29
N LYS A 83 0.16 7.72 -13.35
CA LYS A 83 -0.04 6.36 -13.87
C LYS A 83 -0.62 5.42 -12.82
N SER A 84 -0.46 5.75 -11.54
CA SER A 84 -1.07 5.01 -10.45
C SER A 84 -2.58 5.13 -10.52
N VAL A 85 -3.27 4.11 -10.00
CA VAL A 85 -4.72 4.10 -9.85
C VAL A 85 -5.11 5.30 -8.98
N CYS A 86 -5.74 6.31 -9.58
CA CYS A 86 -6.16 7.55 -8.93
C CYS A 86 -7.28 8.23 -9.72
N ILE A 87 -8.12 8.99 -9.03
CA ILE A 87 -9.15 9.84 -9.63
C ILE A 87 -8.69 11.28 -9.51
N GLN A 88 -8.52 11.96 -10.64
CA GLN A 88 -8.06 13.35 -10.67
C GLN A 88 -9.25 14.29 -10.56
N LEU A 89 -9.47 14.84 -9.37
CA LEU A 89 -10.61 15.70 -9.11
C LEU A 89 -10.35 17.15 -9.55
N TYR A 90 -11.39 17.80 -10.07
CA TYR A 90 -11.44 19.22 -10.32
C TYR A 90 -12.46 19.86 -9.36
N CYS A 91 -11.98 20.72 -8.47
CA CYS A 91 -12.79 21.43 -7.51
C CYS A 91 -12.27 22.86 -7.39
N PRO A 92 -13.04 23.87 -7.84
CA PRO A 92 -12.65 25.27 -7.68
C PRO A 92 -12.66 25.73 -6.21
N ASP A 93 -13.61 25.24 -5.42
CA ASP A 93 -13.78 25.61 -4.01
C ASP A 93 -13.47 24.42 -3.09
N ILE A 94 -12.19 24.31 -2.75
CA ILE A 94 -11.67 23.25 -1.87
C ILE A 94 -12.18 23.43 -0.43
N ALA A 95 -12.41 24.67 0.01
CA ALA A 95 -12.80 24.95 1.39
C ALA A 95 -14.22 24.45 1.67
N ASN A 96 -15.17 24.77 0.78
CA ASN A 96 -16.53 24.29 0.87
C ASN A 96 -16.60 22.76 0.74
N MET A 97 -15.90 22.19 -0.25
CA MET A 97 -15.84 20.74 -0.43
C MET A 97 -15.31 20.03 0.82
N LYS A 98 -14.24 20.56 1.44
CA LYS A 98 -13.69 20.04 2.69
C LYS A 98 -14.70 20.16 3.84
N GLY A 99 -15.39 21.29 3.97
CA GLY A 99 -16.41 21.48 5.01
C GLY A 99 -17.52 20.44 4.90
N MET A 100 -18.11 20.30 3.71
CA MET A 100 -19.14 19.28 3.44
C MET A 100 -18.65 17.85 3.71
N LEU A 101 -17.39 17.56 3.36
CA LEU A 101 -16.78 16.24 3.60
C LEU A 101 -16.60 15.97 5.10
N ALA A 102 -16.21 16.98 5.87
CA ALA A 102 -16.10 16.92 7.33
C ALA A 102 -17.46 16.72 8.02
N ASP A 103 -18.52 17.31 7.47
CA ASP A 103 -19.91 17.11 7.92
C ASP A 103 -20.43 15.68 7.63
N GLY A 104 -19.63 14.82 6.99
CA GLY A 104 -20.00 13.45 6.63
C GLY A 104 -20.81 13.35 5.33
N THR A 105 -20.82 14.40 4.51
CA THR A 105 -21.49 14.35 3.21
C THR A 105 -20.80 13.36 2.28
N LYS A 106 -21.60 12.48 1.67
CA LYS A 106 -21.13 11.52 0.68
C LYS A 106 -21.17 12.15 -0.72
N PHE A 107 -20.07 12.04 -1.45
CA PHE A 107 -19.96 12.54 -2.82
C PHE A 107 -19.93 11.41 -3.83
N LYS A 108 -20.53 11.64 -5.00
CA LYS A 108 -20.38 10.75 -6.16
C LYS A 108 -19.35 11.34 -7.13
N PHE A 109 -18.72 10.50 -7.94
CA PHE A 109 -17.83 10.95 -9.01
C PHE A 109 -18.60 11.10 -10.33
N LEU A 110 -18.28 12.15 -11.09
CA LEU A 110 -18.78 12.35 -12.46
C LEU A 110 -17.61 12.75 -13.36
N SER A 111 -17.57 12.24 -14.59
CA SER A 111 -16.54 12.65 -15.53
C SER A 111 -16.79 14.07 -16.02
N THR A 112 -15.72 14.81 -16.25
CA THR A 112 -15.80 16.11 -16.92
C THR A 112 -16.31 16.02 -18.37
N GLN A 113 -16.17 14.87 -19.03
CA GLN A 113 -16.67 14.66 -20.41
C GLN A 113 -18.19 14.46 -20.46
N GLU A 114 -18.85 14.23 -19.32
CA GLU A 114 -20.31 14.16 -19.23
C GLU A 114 -20.94 15.55 -19.02
N SER A 115 -20.13 16.61 -19.03
CA SER A 115 -20.61 17.99 -18.95
C SER A 115 -21.33 18.39 -20.25
N PRO A 116 -22.42 19.17 -20.19
CA PRO A 116 -23.08 19.72 -21.39
C PRO A 116 -22.16 20.58 -22.27
N TYR A 117 -21.04 21.05 -21.72
CA TYR A 117 -20.04 21.86 -22.42
C TYR A 117 -18.95 21.02 -23.09
N PHE A 118 -19.00 19.70 -22.94
CA PHE A 118 -18.09 18.80 -23.65
C PHE A 118 -18.48 18.73 -25.12
N ASP A 119 -17.63 19.28 -25.96
CA ASP A 119 -17.73 19.17 -27.40
C ASP A 119 -16.90 17.96 -27.87
N SER A 120 -17.58 16.89 -28.29
CA SER A 120 -16.94 15.67 -28.77
C SER A 120 -16.09 15.88 -30.02
N GLU A 121 -16.30 16.96 -30.76
CA GLU A 121 -15.56 17.29 -31.99
C GLU A 121 -14.23 18.00 -31.71
N ARG A 122 -14.07 18.62 -30.53
CA ARG A 122 -12.88 19.41 -30.13
C ARG A 122 -11.77 18.59 -29.44
N ASP A 123 -11.65 17.31 -29.77
CA ASP A 123 -10.77 16.31 -29.14
C ASP A 123 -11.18 15.88 -27.72
N SER A 124 -11.80 14.71 -27.67
CA SER A 124 -12.13 13.99 -26.43
C SER A 124 -10.94 13.72 -25.50
N GLU A 125 -9.70 13.71 -26.00
CA GLU A 125 -8.49 13.45 -25.20
C GLU A 125 -7.93 14.70 -24.51
N LEU A 126 -8.25 15.90 -25.02
CA LEU A 126 -7.68 17.17 -24.56
C LEU A 126 -8.62 17.97 -23.64
N PHE A 127 -9.90 17.62 -23.61
CA PHE A 127 -10.85 18.33 -22.76
C PHE A 127 -10.57 18.07 -21.27
N ARG A 128 -10.03 19.08 -20.60
CA ARG A 128 -9.83 19.14 -19.15
C ARG A 128 -10.35 20.47 -18.66
N PHE A 129 -11.07 20.46 -17.54
CA PHE A 129 -11.43 21.70 -16.87
C PHE A 129 -10.13 22.39 -16.45
N GLN A 130 -9.90 23.58 -17.01
CA GLN A 130 -8.77 24.44 -16.67
C GLN A 130 -9.22 25.48 -15.64
N THR A 131 -8.41 25.68 -14.62
CA THR A 131 -8.54 26.78 -13.67
C THR A 131 -8.41 28.10 -14.44
N GLY A 132 -9.53 28.80 -14.65
CA GLY A 132 -9.54 30.10 -15.37
C GLY A 132 -10.71 30.29 -16.35
N SER A 133 -11.42 29.23 -16.74
CA SER A 133 -12.68 29.36 -17.48
C SER A 133 -13.85 29.52 -16.49
N GLU A 134 -14.55 30.67 -16.55
CA GLU A 134 -15.63 30.97 -15.62
C GLU A 134 -16.81 29.99 -15.78
N ILE A 135 -17.12 29.59 -17.02
CA ILE A 135 -18.17 28.60 -17.32
C ILE A 135 -17.87 27.25 -16.65
N HIS A 136 -16.62 26.80 -16.75
CA HIS A 136 -16.16 25.55 -16.14
C HIS A 136 -16.20 25.62 -14.60
N LYS A 137 -15.89 26.79 -14.04
CA LYS A 137 -15.93 27.04 -12.60
C LYS A 137 -17.37 27.03 -12.08
N GLU A 138 -18.28 27.74 -12.73
CA GLU A 138 -19.71 27.77 -12.37
C GLU A 138 -20.33 26.38 -12.45
N TYR A 139 -20.06 25.62 -13.52
CA TYR A 139 -20.54 24.25 -13.63
C TYR A 139 -20.03 23.39 -12.47
N ALA A 140 -18.72 23.46 -12.17
CA ALA A 140 -18.13 22.69 -11.08
C ALA A 140 -18.69 23.07 -9.70
N LEU A 141 -18.97 24.34 -9.45
CA LEU A 141 -19.63 24.81 -8.22
C LEU A 141 -21.05 24.25 -8.09
N ASN A 142 -21.82 24.28 -9.17
CA ASN A 142 -23.17 23.69 -9.21
C ASN A 142 -23.13 22.18 -8.95
N GLN A 143 -22.17 21.46 -9.53
CA GLN A 143 -22.00 20.03 -9.29
C GLN A 143 -21.59 19.74 -7.84
N LEU A 144 -20.72 20.57 -7.26
CA LEU A 144 -20.31 20.44 -5.86
C LEU A 144 -21.50 20.56 -4.91
N ASN A 145 -22.37 21.55 -5.12
CA ASN A 145 -23.61 21.72 -4.34
C ASN A 145 -24.56 20.52 -4.46
N ASN A 146 -24.56 19.86 -5.62
CA ASN A 146 -25.31 18.61 -5.87
C ASN A 146 -24.63 17.35 -5.30
N LYS A 147 -23.56 17.51 -4.52
CA LYS A 147 -22.76 16.41 -3.92
C LYS A 147 -22.06 15.56 -4.97
N ILE A 148 -21.53 16.20 -6.00
CA ILE A 148 -20.85 15.56 -7.13
C ILE A 148 -19.44 16.15 -7.27
N LEU A 149 -18.44 15.28 -7.29
CA LEU A 149 -17.05 15.66 -7.56
C LEU A 149 -16.71 15.35 -9.01
N LEU A 150 -16.31 16.39 -9.74
CA LEU A 150 -15.90 16.26 -11.13
C LEU A 150 -14.50 15.66 -11.21
N ALA A 151 -14.34 14.67 -12.09
CA ALA A 151 -13.08 14.01 -12.37
C ALA A 151 -12.60 14.37 -13.78
N ASN A 152 -11.40 14.95 -13.88
CA ASN A 152 -10.71 15.36 -15.12
C ASN A 152 -10.17 14.15 -15.90
N GLN A 153 -11.01 13.14 -16.12
CA GLN A 153 -10.68 11.86 -16.76
C GLN A 153 -11.91 11.33 -17.52
N PRO A 154 -11.72 10.50 -18.58
CA PRO A 154 -12.84 9.91 -19.31
C PRO A 154 -13.73 9.03 -18.42
N PRO A 155 -15.04 8.91 -18.71
CA PRO A 155 -16.00 8.21 -17.84
C PRO A 155 -15.62 6.75 -17.59
N LYS A 156 -15.20 6.04 -18.65
CA LYS A 156 -14.69 4.65 -18.54
C LYS A 156 -13.50 4.53 -17.59
N LYS A 157 -12.61 5.53 -17.57
CA LYS A 157 -11.42 5.55 -16.71
C LYS A 157 -11.78 5.89 -15.27
N VAL A 158 -12.70 6.83 -15.05
CA VAL A 158 -13.21 7.17 -13.71
C VAL A 158 -13.86 5.96 -13.08
N GLU A 159 -14.77 5.28 -13.79
CA GLU A 159 -15.45 4.08 -13.29
C GLU A 159 -14.46 2.96 -12.97
N LYS A 160 -13.54 2.65 -13.90
CA LYS A 160 -12.49 1.65 -13.69
C LYS A 160 -11.65 1.96 -12.45
N ASN A 161 -11.14 3.19 -12.35
CA ASN A 161 -10.29 3.61 -11.24
C ASN A 161 -11.05 3.61 -9.91
N ALA A 162 -12.33 4.02 -9.89
CA ALA A 162 -13.14 4.00 -8.70
C ALA A 162 -13.37 2.57 -8.18
N ILE A 163 -13.66 1.62 -9.07
CA ILE A 163 -13.83 0.21 -8.72
C ILE A 163 -12.51 -0.39 -8.23
N GLU A 164 -11.40 -0.10 -8.91
CA GLU A 164 -10.09 -0.60 -8.55
C GLU A 164 -9.62 -0.05 -7.19
N LEU A 165 -9.81 1.24 -6.95
CA LEU A 165 -9.55 1.87 -5.64
C LEU A 165 -10.42 1.29 -4.54
N PHE A 166 -11.72 1.08 -4.80
CA PHE A 166 -12.63 0.47 -3.83
C PHE A 166 -12.18 -0.93 -3.43
N ARG A 167 -11.87 -1.78 -4.42
CA ARG A 167 -11.38 -3.15 -4.15
C ARG A 167 -10.07 -3.13 -3.40
N LYS A 168 -9.13 -2.28 -3.83
CA LYS A 168 -7.83 -2.19 -3.18
C LYS A 168 -7.94 -1.70 -1.73
N ALA A 169 -8.68 -0.63 -1.49
CA ALA A 169 -8.89 -0.10 -0.14
C ALA A 169 -9.55 -1.12 0.78
N LYS A 170 -10.52 -1.89 0.25
CA LYS A 170 -11.17 -2.97 0.99
C LYS A 170 -10.19 -4.11 1.32
N ASN A 171 -9.42 -4.57 0.35
CA ASN A 171 -8.41 -5.62 0.58
C ASN A 171 -7.34 -5.15 1.57
N ASP A 172 -6.81 -3.93 1.42
CA ASP A 172 -5.80 -3.38 2.31
C ASP A 172 -6.34 -3.29 3.75
N LEU A 173 -7.61 -2.92 3.94
CA LEU A 173 -8.27 -2.90 5.24
C LEU A 173 -8.47 -4.31 5.82
N GLU A 174 -8.85 -5.30 5.02
CA GLU A 174 -9.04 -6.69 5.45
C GLU A 174 -7.71 -7.39 5.79
N GLU A 175 -6.64 -7.11 5.05
CA GLU A 175 -5.33 -7.75 5.22
C GLU A 175 -4.49 -7.07 6.32
N SER A 176 -4.45 -5.74 6.34
CA SER A 176 -3.56 -4.98 7.22
C SER A 176 -4.27 -4.29 8.39
N GLY A 177 -5.61 -4.25 8.37
CA GLY A 177 -6.41 -3.50 9.35
C GLY A 177 -6.28 -1.97 9.23
N SER A 178 -5.60 -1.47 8.19
CA SER A 178 -5.30 -0.04 8.03
C SER A 178 -5.91 0.54 6.75
N ASN A 179 -6.39 1.79 6.83
CA ASN A 179 -6.90 2.50 5.67
C ASN A 179 -5.76 3.11 4.85
N THR A 180 -5.57 2.62 3.63
CA THR A 180 -4.56 3.12 2.69
C THR A 180 -5.12 4.14 1.69
N LEU A 181 -6.41 4.48 1.78
CA LEU A 181 -7.08 5.40 0.86
C LEU A 181 -7.18 6.82 1.43
N PHE A 182 -6.62 7.75 0.67
CA PHE A 182 -6.59 9.17 1.02
C PHE A 182 -7.01 10.05 -0.15
N LEU A 183 -7.71 11.14 0.18
CA LEU A 183 -7.92 12.28 -0.69
C LEU A 183 -6.75 13.25 -0.52
N ALA A 184 -6.00 13.50 -1.60
CA ALA A 184 -4.93 14.48 -1.62
C ALA A 184 -5.46 15.86 -2.04
N LEU A 185 -5.29 16.87 -1.20
CA LEU A 185 -5.56 18.27 -1.55
C LEU A 185 -4.26 18.95 -1.95
N GLY A 186 -4.12 19.20 -3.24
CA GLY A 186 -2.94 19.86 -3.80
C GLY A 186 -1.68 18.98 -3.81
N PHE A 187 -0.72 19.39 -4.64
CA PHE A 187 0.56 18.72 -4.77
C PHE A 187 1.70 19.74 -4.84
N LEU A 188 2.74 19.53 -4.05
CA LEU A 188 4.01 20.22 -4.17
C LEU A 188 4.81 19.61 -5.31
N LYS A 189 5.21 20.42 -6.29
CA LYS A 189 6.18 20.03 -7.30
C LYS A 189 7.57 20.37 -6.80
N TRP A 190 8.43 19.37 -6.63
CA TRP A 190 9.79 19.54 -6.12
C TRP A 190 10.82 18.83 -7.01
N LYS A 191 12.08 19.22 -6.85
CA LYS A 191 13.24 18.60 -7.51
C LYS A 191 14.30 18.33 -6.45
N GLU A 192 15.10 17.29 -6.66
CA GLU A 192 16.22 16.99 -5.74
C GLU A 192 17.36 18.00 -5.91
N ASN A 193 17.68 18.32 -7.16
CA ASN A 193 18.57 19.41 -7.51
C ASN A 193 17.81 20.44 -8.35
N PRO A 194 18.03 21.76 -8.17
CA PRO A 194 17.38 22.80 -8.97
C PRO A 194 17.56 22.61 -10.48
N GLU A 195 18.75 22.17 -10.88
CA GLU A 195 19.17 21.94 -12.27
C GLU A 195 18.61 20.65 -12.89
N ASP A 196 17.99 19.77 -12.10
CA ASP A 196 17.47 18.51 -12.64
C ASP A 196 16.26 18.76 -13.55
N THR A 197 16.19 18.06 -14.67
CA THR A 197 15.02 18.11 -15.57
C THR A 197 13.83 17.38 -14.96
N ARG A 198 14.10 16.36 -14.11
CA ARG A 198 13.05 15.57 -13.49
C ARG A 198 12.44 16.31 -12.30
N SER A 199 11.11 16.30 -12.25
CA SER A 199 10.36 16.83 -11.11
C SER A 199 9.45 15.77 -10.52
N PHE A 200 9.29 15.85 -9.21
CA PHE A 200 8.48 14.95 -8.41
C PHE A 200 7.28 15.72 -7.85
N LYS A 201 6.25 14.97 -7.44
CA LYS A 201 5.04 15.53 -6.84
C LYS A 201 4.79 14.86 -5.51
N ALA A 202 4.58 15.66 -4.46
CA ALA A 202 4.19 15.18 -3.14
C ALA A 202 2.82 15.79 -2.78
N PRO A 203 1.86 15.02 -2.24
CA PRO A 203 0.59 15.60 -1.78
C PRO A 203 0.85 16.54 -0.60
N LEU A 204 0.13 17.67 -0.56
CA LEU A 204 0.28 18.67 0.51
C LEU A 204 -0.53 18.30 1.75
N ILE A 205 -1.80 17.94 1.54
CA ILE A 205 -2.72 17.56 2.61
C ILE A 205 -3.36 16.23 2.22
N LEU A 206 -3.44 15.31 3.16
CA LEU A 206 -4.11 14.02 3.01
C LEU A 206 -5.28 13.94 3.97
N ILE A 207 -6.45 13.60 3.44
CA ILE A 207 -7.66 13.35 4.23
C ILE A 207 -7.99 11.86 4.08
N PRO A 208 -8.10 11.10 5.19
CA PRO A 208 -8.51 9.71 5.13
C PRO A 208 -9.96 9.64 4.66
N VAL A 209 -10.21 8.86 3.62
CA VAL A 209 -11.54 8.71 3.02
C VAL A 209 -11.87 7.23 2.87
N ASN A 210 -13.17 6.95 2.81
CA ASN A 210 -13.69 5.63 2.51
C ASN A 210 -14.50 5.68 1.21
N LEU A 211 -14.49 4.56 0.47
CA LEU A 211 -15.36 4.37 -0.69
C LEU A 211 -16.45 3.37 -0.34
N THR A 212 -17.71 3.77 -0.53
CA THR A 212 -18.85 2.89 -0.28
C THR A 212 -19.61 2.62 -1.57
N ARG A 213 -20.15 1.40 -1.68
CA ARG A 213 -20.93 0.97 -2.84
C ARG A 213 -22.09 0.09 -2.37
N LYS A 214 -23.32 0.46 -2.75
CA LYS A 214 -24.54 -0.28 -2.33
C LYS A 214 -24.74 -1.60 -3.11
N SER A 215 -24.33 -1.66 -4.37
CA SER A 215 -24.47 -2.84 -5.22
C SER A 215 -23.49 -2.81 -6.39
N ALA A 216 -23.33 -3.93 -7.11
CA ALA A 216 -22.42 -4.04 -8.24
C ALA A 216 -22.76 -3.13 -9.45
N ARG A 217 -23.96 -2.54 -9.49
CA ARG A 217 -24.36 -1.53 -10.48
C ARG A 217 -24.54 -0.13 -9.90
N ALA A 218 -24.51 0.00 -8.57
CA ALA A 218 -24.62 1.30 -7.93
C ALA A 218 -23.35 2.14 -8.14
N PRO A 219 -23.48 3.47 -8.17
CA PRO A 219 -22.33 4.36 -8.14
C PRO A 219 -21.56 4.21 -6.83
N ILE A 220 -20.26 4.51 -6.91
CA ILE A 220 -19.38 4.55 -5.75
C ILE A 220 -19.44 5.96 -5.15
N TYR A 221 -19.56 6.00 -3.82
CA TYR A 221 -19.55 7.24 -3.05
C TYR A 221 -18.26 7.35 -2.25
N VAL A 222 -17.73 8.56 -2.14
CA VAL A 222 -16.63 8.90 -1.23
C VAL A 222 -17.16 9.64 -0.01
N GLU A 223 -16.67 9.26 1.16
CA GLU A 223 -16.98 9.89 2.44
C GLU A 223 -15.71 10.01 3.27
N GLN A 224 -15.67 10.97 4.19
CA GLN A 224 -14.56 11.04 5.13
C GLN A 224 -14.61 9.85 6.07
N LEU A 225 -13.46 9.23 6.32
CA LEU A 225 -13.37 8.27 7.41
C LEU A 225 -13.40 9.07 8.71
N GLN A 226 -14.53 9.00 9.42
CA GLN A 226 -14.61 9.49 10.80
C GLN A 226 -13.88 8.47 11.67
N SER A 227 -12.68 8.82 12.13
CA SER A 227 -11.95 7.98 13.07
C SER A 227 -12.80 7.80 14.32
N GLU A 228 -12.81 6.58 14.87
CA GLU A 228 -13.03 6.39 16.31
C GLU A 228 -12.09 7.32 17.07
N GLU A 229 -12.59 7.87 18.18
CA GLU A 229 -11.95 8.87 19.03
C GLU A 229 -10.45 8.64 19.20
N ALA A 230 -9.68 9.72 19.19
CA ALA A 230 -8.35 9.70 19.74
C ALA A 230 -8.47 9.40 21.25
N ILE A 231 -8.39 8.12 21.62
CA ILE A 231 -8.15 7.71 23.01
C ILE A 231 -6.71 8.07 23.30
N PHE A 232 -6.48 9.31 23.72
CA PHE A 232 -5.32 9.62 24.53
C PHE A 232 -5.57 9.04 25.92
N LYS A 233 -4.88 7.93 26.23
CA LYS A 233 -4.68 7.46 27.60
C LYS A 233 -3.43 8.09 28.17
#